data_AF-A0A2S8PMH5-F1
#
_entry.id   AF-A0A2S8PMH5-F1
#
_cell.length_a   1.000
_cell.length_b   1.000
_cell.length_c   1.000
_cell.angle_alpha   90.00
_cell.angle_beta   90.00
_cell.angle_gamma   90.00
#
_symmetry.space_group_name_H-M   'P 1'
#
loop_
_entity.id
_entity.type
_entity.pdbx_description
1 polymer ?
#
loop_
_entity_poly.entity_id
_entity_poly.type
_entity_poly.pdbx_seq_one_letter_code
_entity_poly.pdbx_strand_id
1 'polypeptide(L)'
;RLVVPIPVEEGKVHIAVLHSKASVKARFSRGKPEVVVRIKQRASVFDVDSRKIRVDKKETISWLEKEAEQQVNKMVNSTISTLQHELDSDALGYGNLVYKASPSYWKAHKKEWETLFPEIRTVVSSDVEIYSTGVRNQSYLQNMK
;
A
#
# COMPACT_ATOMS: atom_id res chain seq x y z
N ARG A 1 -0.56 -1.88 -15.99
CA ARG A 1 -0.16 -2.71 -14.82
C ARG A 1 0.64 -1.82 -13.88
N LEU A 2 0.32 -1.76 -12.58
CA LEU A 2 1.13 -1.00 -11.63
C LEU A 2 2.45 -1.73 -11.38
N VAL A 3 3.56 -1.00 -11.41
CA VAL A 3 4.90 -1.53 -11.13
C VAL A 3 5.49 -0.77 -9.95
N VAL A 4 5.90 -1.50 -8.93
CA VAL A 4 6.53 -0.99 -7.71
C VAL A 4 8.02 -1.26 -7.81
N PRO A 5 8.87 -0.21 -7.94
CA PRO A 5 10.31 -0.38 -7.92
C PRO A 5 10.80 -0.57 -6.48
N ILE A 6 11.56 -1.64 -6.25
CA ILE A 6 12.24 -1.91 -4.99
C ILE A 6 13.73 -1.61 -5.16
N PRO A 7 14.27 -0.58 -4.49
CA PRO A 7 15.71 -0.34 -4.47
C PRO A 7 16.46 -1.53 -3.89
N VAL A 8 17.52 -1.96 -4.56
CA VAL A 8 18.39 -3.06 -4.11
C VAL A 8 19.86 -2.66 -4.31
N GLU A 9 20.79 -3.52 -3.88
CA GLU A 9 22.21 -3.33 -4.19
C GLU A 9 22.44 -3.32 -5.71
N GLU A 10 23.11 -2.28 -6.19
CA GLU A 10 23.40 -2.07 -7.61
C GLU A 10 22.15 -2.11 -8.52
N GLY A 11 21.03 -1.53 -8.07
CA GLY A 11 19.91 -1.19 -8.96
C GLY A 11 18.53 -1.40 -8.33
N LYS A 12 17.59 -2.01 -9.08
CA LYS A 12 16.19 -2.16 -8.67
C LYS A 12 15.60 -3.50 -9.08
N VAL A 13 14.70 -4.02 -8.25
CA VAL A 13 13.77 -5.08 -8.65
C VAL A 13 12.40 -4.45 -8.90
N HIS A 14 11.85 -4.69 -10.08
CA HIS A 14 10.53 -4.20 -10.47
C HIS A 14 9.50 -5.27 -10.17
N ILE A 15 8.61 -4.99 -9.21
CA ILE A 15 7.51 -5.89 -8.82
C ILE A 15 6.24 -5.36 -9.43
N ALA A 16 5.58 -6.16 -10.26
CA ALA A 16 4.40 -5.70 -10.93
C ALA A 16 3.15 -6.35 -10.34
N VAL A 17 2.22 -5.50 -9.88
CA VAL A 17 0.97 -5.90 -9.23
C VAL A 17 0.02 -6.48 -10.27
N LEU A 18 -0.55 -7.64 -9.98
CA LEU A 18 -1.43 -8.38 -10.88
C LEU A 18 -2.86 -8.40 -10.39
N HIS A 19 -3.03 -8.55 -9.08
CA HIS A 19 -4.31 -8.39 -8.43
C HIS A 19 -4.12 -7.59 -7.14
N SER A 20 -5.06 -6.72 -6.85
CA SER A 20 -5.06 -5.93 -5.62
C SER A 20 -6.49 -5.85 -5.09
N LYS A 21 -6.64 -6.12 -3.80
CA LYS A 21 -7.90 -5.97 -3.08
C LYS A 21 -7.67 -5.13 -1.84
N ALA A 22 -8.39 -4.02 -1.73
CA ALA A 22 -8.38 -3.17 -0.56
C ALA A 22 -9.67 -3.33 0.25
N SER A 23 -9.55 -3.26 1.57
CA SER A 23 -10.66 -3.11 2.50
C SER A 23 -10.40 -1.89 3.37
N VAL A 24 -11.33 -0.94 3.34
CA VAL A 24 -11.28 0.26 4.17
C VAL A 24 -12.48 0.22 5.11
N LYS A 25 -12.22 0.34 6.42
CA LYS A 25 -13.27 0.30 7.44
C LYS A 25 -12.99 1.33 8.52
N ALA A 26 -14.03 2.02 8.97
CA ALA A 26 -13.96 2.78 10.22
C ALA A 26 -14.20 1.83 11.40
N ARG A 27 -13.47 2.05 12.50
CA ARG A 27 -13.72 1.50 13.82
C ARG A 27 -13.66 2.62 14.85
N PHE A 28 -14.14 2.36 16.05
CA PHE A 28 -14.05 3.30 17.15
C PHE A 28 -13.07 2.79 18.19
N SER A 29 -12.13 3.65 18.57
CA SER A 29 -11.16 3.38 19.64
C SER A 29 -11.16 4.57 20.58
N ARG A 30 -11.42 4.32 21.88
CA ARG A 30 -11.47 5.36 22.92
C ARG A 30 -12.40 6.54 22.55
N GLY A 31 -13.55 6.24 21.94
CA GLY A 31 -14.55 7.24 21.57
C GLY A 31 -14.26 8.05 20.30
N LYS A 32 -13.11 7.84 19.65
CA LYS A 32 -12.75 8.50 18.38
C LYS A 32 -12.79 7.52 17.20
N PRO A 33 -13.17 7.98 16.00
CA PRO A 33 -13.08 7.16 14.80
C PRO A 33 -11.61 6.93 14.42
N GLU A 34 -11.31 5.73 13.96
CA GLU A 34 -10.04 5.35 13.35
C GLU A 34 -10.35 4.57 12.08
N VAL A 35 -9.64 4.87 10.99
CA VAL A 35 -9.80 4.16 9.73
C VAL A 35 -8.70 3.11 9.58
N VAL A 36 -9.08 1.90 9.19
CA VAL A 36 -8.16 0.80 8.93
C VAL A 36 -8.23 0.45 7.45
N VAL A 37 -7.09 0.58 6.77
CA VAL A 37 -6.86 0.20 5.38
C VAL A 37 -6.07 -1.10 5.37
N ARG A 38 -6.65 -2.16 4.81
CA ARG A 38 -5.98 -3.44 4.56
C ARG A 38 -5.90 -3.70 3.08
N ILE A 39 -4.70 -3.92 2.57
CA ILE A 39 -4.44 -4.17 1.16
C ILE A 39 -3.85 -5.56 1.03
N LYS A 40 -4.41 -6.37 0.14
CA LYS A 40 -3.84 -7.67 -0.25
C LYS A 40 -3.49 -7.63 -1.73
N GLN A 41 -2.26 -7.98 -2.06
CA GLN A 41 -1.77 -7.94 -3.43
C GLN A 41 -1.17 -9.28 -3.84
N ARG A 42 -1.47 -9.67 -5.08
CA ARG A 42 -0.69 -10.68 -5.80
C ARG A 42 0.18 -9.97 -6.81
N ALA A 43 1.45 -10.30 -6.80
CA ALA A 43 2.44 -9.68 -7.67
C ALA A 43 3.33 -10.74 -8.34
N SER A 44 4.08 -10.28 -9.34
CA SER A 44 5.18 -11.06 -9.89
C SER A 44 6.42 -10.17 -10.00
N VAL A 45 7.60 -10.78 -9.92
CA VAL A 45 8.82 -10.10 -10.39
C VAL A 45 8.67 -9.87 -11.88
N PHE A 46 8.79 -8.61 -12.30
CA PHE A 46 8.67 -8.17 -13.68
C PHE A 46 10.05 -8.03 -14.33
N ASP A 47 10.97 -7.37 -13.63
CA ASP A 47 12.33 -7.14 -14.09
C ASP A 47 13.30 -7.08 -12.91
N VAL A 48 14.54 -7.47 -13.14
CA VAL A 48 15.64 -7.42 -12.16
C VAL A 48 16.79 -6.65 -12.81
N ASP A 49 16.84 -5.36 -12.49
CA ASP A 49 17.93 -4.47 -12.85
C ASP A 49 18.95 -4.48 -11.70
N SER A 50 19.63 -5.61 -11.51
CA SER A 50 20.74 -5.75 -10.56
C SER A 50 21.55 -7.00 -10.90
N ARG A 51 22.87 -6.88 -10.79
CA ARG A 51 23.80 -8.01 -10.95
C ARG A 51 23.99 -8.80 -9.64
N LYS A 52 23.57 -8.23 -8.50
CA LYS A 52 23.78 -8.79 -7.16
C LYS A 52 22.58 -9.57 -6.64
N ILE A 53 21.39 -9.23 -7.10
CA ILE A 53 20.15 -9.86 -6.64
C ILE A 53 19.73 -11.02 -7.54
N ARG A 54 19.44 -12.17 -6.94
CA ARG A 54 18.83 -13.33 -7.60
C ARG A 54 17.49 -13.65 -6.95
N VAL A 55 16.46 -13.81 -7.79
CA VAL A 55 15.06 -14.05 -7.37
C VAL A 55 14.66 -15.53 -7.41
N ASP A 56 15.65 -16.43 -7.39
CA ASP A 56 15.47 -17.89 -7.38
C ASP A 56 15.43 -18.48 -5.96
N LYS A 57 15.73 -17.68 -4.94
CA LYS A 57 15.71 -18.08 -3.52
C LYS A 57 14.46 -17.57 -2.82
N LYS A 58 13.88 -18.42 -1.96
CA LYS A 58 12.70 -18.09 -1.15
C LYS A 58 12.96 -16.89 -0.25
N GLU A 59 14.17 -16.80 0.32
CA GLU A 59 14.56 -15.72 1.22
C GLU A 59 14.57 -14.37 0.50
N THR A 60 15.08 -14.32 -0.74
CA THR A 60 15.02 -13.09 -1.56
C THR A 60 13.59 -12.70 -1.85
N ILE A 61 12.73 -13.66 -2.20
CA ILE A 61 11.32 -13.38 -2.49
C ILE A 61 10.61 -12.83 -1.25
N SER A 62 10.77 -13.47 -0.08
CA SER A 62 10.18 -13.00 1.17
C SER A 62 10.69 -11.61 1.58
N TRP A 63 11.97 -11.32 1.33
CA TRP A 63 12.49 -9.97 1.54
C TRP A 63 11.84 -8.95 0.59
N LEU A 64 11.75 -9.26 -0.71
CA LEU A 64 11.09 -8.41 -1.72
C LEU A 64 9.61 -8.16 -1.41
N GLU A 65 8.90 -9.16 -0.88
CA GLU A 65 7.52 -9.00 -0.40
C GLU A 65 7.44 -7.94 0.71
N LYS A 66 8.35 -8.00 1.70
CA LYS A 66 8.40 -7.02 2.80
C LYS A 66 8.77 -5.62 2.33
N GLU A 67 9.69 -5.50 1.39
CA GLU A 67 10.01 -4.20 0.80
C GLU A 67 8.84 -3.64 -0.01
N ALA A 68 8.14 -4.48 -0.77
CA ALA A 68 6.93 -4.07 -1.49
C ALA A 68 5.80 -3.63 -0.55
N GLU A 69 5.57 -4.36 0.54
CA GLU A 69 4.62 -3.96 1.58
C GLU A 69 4.94 -2.56 2.12
N GLN A 70 6.22 -2.30 2.44
CA GLN A 70 6.66 -1.00 2.95
C GLN A 70 6.43 0.12 1.92
N GLN A 71 6.80 -0.09 0.65
CA GLN A 71 6.58 0.90 -0.41
C GLN A 71 5.10 1.20 -0.62
N VAL A 72 4.25 0.18 -0.63
CA VAL A 72 2.79 0.33 -0.75
C VAL A 72 2.23 1.10 0.43
N ASN A 73 2.62 0.74 1.66
CA ASN A 73 2.18 1.44 2.86
C ASN A 73 2.60 2.91 2.83
N LYS A 74 3.84 3.20 2.42
CA LYS A 74 4.34 4.58 2.29
C LYS A 74 3.55 5.38 1.27
N MET A 75 3.32 4.82 0.08
CA MET A 75 2.55 5.48 -0.98
C MET A 75 1.13 5.80 -0.52
N VAL A 76 0.44 4.83 0.09
CA VAL A 76 -0.94 5.01 0.56
C VAL A 76 -1.02 6.01 1.71
N ASN A 77 -0.10 5.94 2.68
CA ASN A 77 -0.03 6.93 3.77
C ASN A 77 0.23 8.34 3.23
N SER A 78 1.12 8.49 2.24
CA SER A 78 1.38 9.79 1.61
C SER A 78 0.13 10.34 0.92
N THR A 79 -0.60 9.50 0.16
CA THR A 79 -1.85 9.92 -0.49
C THR A 79 -2.90 10.36 0.54
N ILE A 80 -3.06 9.61 1.63
CA ILE A 80 -4.00 9.96 2.70
C ILE A 80 -3.58 11.28 3.37
N SER A 81 -2.28 11.46 3.65
CA SER A 81 -1.74 12.69 4.22
C SER A 81 -2.03 13.90 3.35
N THR A 82 -1.81 13.80 2.04
CA THR A 82 -2.12 14.89 1.09
C THR A 82 -3.63 15.19 1.07
N LEU A 83 -4.48 14.17 1.06
CA LEU A 83 -5.93 14.36 1.12
C LEU A 83 -6.39 15.03 2.42
N GLN A 84 -5.82 14.64 3.56
CA GLN A 84 -6.17 15.17 4.89
C GLN A 84 -5.62 16.57 5.15
N HIS A 85 -4.37 16.84 4.77
CA HIS A 85 -3.64 18.03 5.27
C HIS A 85 -3.33 19.07 4.19
N GLU A 86 -3.32 18.69 2.92
CA GLU A 86 -3.02 19.62 1.82
C GLU A 86 -4.28 20.00 1.04
N LEU A 87 -5.20 19.05 0.86
CA LEU A 87 -6.38 19.22 0.01
C LEU A 87 -7.69 19.35 0.79
N ASP A 88 -7.69 19.02 2.09
CA ASP A 88 -8.88 18.96 2.95
C ASP A 88 -10.08 18.27 2.26
N SER A 89 -9.82 17.12 1.64
CA SER A 89 -10.76 16.45 0.75
C SER A 89 -11.02 15.02 1.18
N ASP A 90 -12.27 14.73 1.60
CA ASP A 90 -12.74 13.37 1.90
C ASP A 90 -13.06 12.55 0.63
N ALA A 91 -12.09 12.47 -0.28
CA ALA A 91 -12.22 11.73 -1.54
C ALA A 91 -12.32 10.21 -1.35
N LEU A 92 -11.88 9.69 -0.19
CA LEU A 92 -11.94 8.26 0.16
C LEU A 92 -13.23 7.87 0.90
N GLY A 93 -14.10 8.83 1.21
CA GLY A 93 -15.43 8.59 1.80
C GLY A 93 -15.41 8.17 3.28
N TYR A 94 -14.46 8.70 4.06
CA TYR A 94 -14.32 8.47 5.49
C TYR A 94 -15.60 8.86 6.24
N GLY A 95 -16.28 9.93 5.85
CA GLY A 95 -17.52 10.36 6.51
C GLY A 95 -18.62 9.29 6.39
N ASN A 96 -18.74 8.66 5.22
CA ASN A 96 -19.66 7.55 5.00
C ASN A 96 -19.23 6.30 5.78
N LEU A 97 -17.93 6.03 5.90
CA LEU A 97 -17.43 4.92 6.72
C LEU A 97 -17.74 5.14 8.20
N VAL A 98 -17.52 6.35 8.72
CA VAL A 98 -17.83 6.75 10.09
C VAL A 98 -19.33 6.69 10.33
N TYR A 99 -20.16 7.18 9.41
CA TYR A 99 -21.62 7.07 9.48
C TYR A 99 -22.08 5.61 9.60
N LYS A 100 -21.54 4.72 8.75
CA LYS A 100 -21.88 3.28 8.80
C LYS A 100 -21.40 2.61 10.09
N ALA A 101 -20.26 3.04 10.63
CA ALA A 101 -19.70 2.46 11.86
C ALA A 101 -20.37 2.98 13.14
N SER A 102 -20.78 4.26 13.17
CA SER A 102 -21.49 4.87 14.28
C SER A 102 -22.37 6.04 13.81
N PRO A 103 -23.66 5.77 13.51
CA PRO A 103 -24.61 6.81 13.09
C PRO A 103 -24.81 7.91 14.14
N SER A 104 -24.72 7.57 15.43
CA SER A 104 -24.86 8.52 16.54
C SER A 104 -23.69 9.51 16.60
N TYR A 105 -22.45 9.00 16.48
CA TYR A 105 -21.27 9.84 16.39
C TYR A 105 -21.35 10.76 15.17
N TRP A 106 -21.68 10.21 14.01
CA TRP A 106 -21.84 11.00 12.79
C TRP A 106 -22.91 12.10 12.95
N LYS A 107 -24.07 11.79 13.54
CA LYS A 107 -25.13 12.78 13.75
C LYS A 107 -24.66 13.96 14.60
N ALA A 108 -23.84 13.72 15.61
CA ALA A 108 -23.29 14.74 16.49
C ALA A 108 -22.21 15.60 15.81
N HIS A 109 -21.39 15.01 14.93
CA HIS A 109 -20.16 15.64 14.44
C HIS A 109 -20.17 16.01 12.95
N LYS A 110 -21.18 15.62 12.17
CA LYS A 110 -21.22 15.87 10.71
C LYS A 110 -21.11 17.34 10.30
N LYS A 111 -21.49 18.27 11.18
CA LYS A 111 -21.43 19.72 10.90
C LYS A 111 -20.01 20.29 10.99
N GLU A 112 -19.12 19.59 11.69
CA GLU A 112 -17.72 19.94 11.91
C GLU A 112 -16.79 18.93 11.23
N TRP A 113 -17.30 18.19 10.24
CA TRP A 113 -16.58 17.10 9.60
C TRP A 113 -15.28 17.56 8.94
N GLU A 114 -15.28 18.72 8.28
CA GLU A 114 -14.09 19.33 7.66
C GLU A 114 -12.97 19.53 8.70
N THR A 115 -13.29 19.94 9.92
CA THR A 115 -12.31 20.08 11.00
C THR A 115 -11.84 18.73 11.56
N LEU A 116 -12.71 17.72 11.59
CA LEU A 116 -12.40 16.42 12.18
C LEU A 116 -11.68 15.47 11.23
N PHE A 117 -11.96 15.55 9.93
CA PHE A 117 -11.43 14.66 8.92
C PHE A 117 -9.89 14.60 8.92
N PRO A 118 -9.15 15.72 8.99
CA PRO A 118 -7.69 15.71 9.07
C PRO A 118 -7.13 14.99 10.31
N GLU A 119 -7.90 14.98 11.41
CA GLU A 119 -7.49 14.39 12.69
C GLU A 119 -7.76 12.88 12.79
N ILE A 120 -8.40 12.29 11.77
CA ILE A 120 -8.71 10.86 11.78
C ILE A 120 -7.44 10.07 11.58
N ARG A 121 -7.06 9.34 12.62
CA ARG A 121 -5.98 8.37 12.54
C ARG A 121 -6.31 7.29 11.53
N THR A 122 -5.39 7.08 10.60
CA THR A 122 -5.47 5.98 9.64
C THR A 122 -4.35 4.96 9.87
N VAL A 123 -4.73 3.69 9.94
CA VAL A 123 -3.81 2.57 10.05
C VAL A 123 -3.81 1.80 8.74
N VAL A 124 -2.67 1.85 8.03
CA VAL A 124 -2.48 1.16 6.75
C VAL A 124 -1.66 -0.11 6.97
N SER A 125 -2.10 -1.20 6.36
CA SER A 125 -1.35 -2.46 6.30
C SER A 125 -1.52 -3.08 4.92
N SER A 126 -0.43 -3.61 4.38
CA SER A 126 -0.41 -4.35 3.14
C SER A 126 0.19 -5.74 3.37
N ASP A 127 -0.25 -6.67 2.54
CA ASP A 127 0.16 -8.06 2.48
C ASP A 127 0.40 -8.36 0.99
N VAL A 128 1.65 -8.55 0.62
CA VAL A 128 2.08 -8.74 -0.78
C VAL A 128 2.59 -10.16 -0.93
N GLU A 129 1.95 -10.91 -1.83
CA GLU A 129 2.36 -12.26 -2.21
C GLU A 129 2.98 -12.22 -3.62
N ILE A 130 4.27 -12.55 -3.73
CA ILE A 130 4.95 -12.72 -5.02
C ILE A 130 4.84 -14.19 -5.43
N TYR A 131 3.84 -14.49 -6.26
CA TYR A 131 3.52 -15.88 -6.61
C TYR A 131 4.35 -16.42 -7.79
N SER A 132 5.01 -15.55 -8.56
CA SER A 132 5.84 -15.96 -9.70
C SER A 132 6.97 -14.98 -9.97
N THR A 133 8.04 -15.50 -10.55
CA THR A 133 9.07 -14.72 -11.21
C THR A 133 8.84 -14.82 -12.70
N GLY A 134 8.46 -13.72 -13.36
CA GLY A 134 8.33 -13.70 -14.84
C GLY A 134 9.68 -13.86 -15.55
N VAL A 135 10.77 -13.94 -14.80
CA VAL A 135 12.15 -14.07 -15.26
C VAL A 135 12.42 -15.54 -15.62
N ARG A 136 12.06 -15.97 -16.84
CA ARG A 136 12.37 -17.33 -17.34
C ARG A 136 13.79 -17.48 -17.88
N ASN A 137 14.59 -16.42 -17.88
CA ASN A 137 16.03 -16.44 -18.10
C ASN A 137 16.59 -15.16 -17.49
N GLN A 138 17.69 -15.27 -16.75
CA GLN A 138 18.45 -14.14 -16.26
C GLN A 138 18.68 -13.14 -17.41
N SER A 139 18.44 -11.85 -17.13
CA SER A 139 18.51 -10.74 -18.06
C SER A 139 19.70 -10.85 -19.04
N TYR A 140 19.48 -10.45 -20.30
CA TYR A 140 20.48 -10.35 -21.36
C TYR A 140 21.76 -9.60 -20.95
N LEU A 141 21.68 -8.77 -19.90
CA LEU A 141 22.82 -8.06 -19.30
C LEU A 141 23.90 -8.98 -18.71
N GLN A 142 23.57 -10.23 -18.31
CA GLN A 142 24.60 -11.18 -17.85
C GLN A 142 25.42 -11.78 -19.00
N ASN A 143 24.94 -11.68 -20.25
CA ASN A 143 25.60 -12.26 -21.42
C ASN A 143 26.45 -11.25 -22.21
N MET A 144 26.47 -9.98 -21.80
CA MET A 144 27.38 -8.97 -22.36
C MET A 144 28.70 -9.01 -21.58
N LYS A 145 29.61 -9.88 -22.02
CA LYS A 145 31.03 -9.85 -21.66
C LYS A 145 31.79 -8.86 -22.56
#